data_AF-A0A2D4KPS9-F1
#
_entry.id   AF-A0A2D4KPS9-F1
#
_cell.length_a   1.000
_cell.length_b   1.000
_cell.length_c   1.000
_cell.angle_alpha   90.00
_cell.angle_beta   90.00
_cell.angle_gamma   90.00
#
_symmetry.space_group_name_H-M   'P 1'
#
loop_
_entity.id
_entity.type
_entity.pdbx_description
1 polymer ?
#
loop_
_entity_poly.entity_id
_entity_poly.type
_entity_poly.pdbx_seq_one_letter_code
_entity_poly.pdbx_strand_id
1 'polypeptide(L)'
;MSHLNGQKLHGKPIRITLSKHQTVQLPREGQEDQGLTKDYGNSPLHRFKKPGSKNFQNIFPPSATLHLSNIPPSIIEDDLKLLFSSNGGMVKGFKFFQRDRKMALIQMGSVEEAIQSLIDLHNHDLGENHHLRVSFSKSTI
;
A
#
# COMPACT_ATOMS: atom_id res chain seq x y z
N MET A 1 -3.70 9.54 12.42
CA MET A 1 -3.99 10.95 12.06
C MET A 1 -2.78 11.68 11.49
N SER A 2 -1.60 11.53 12.10
CA SER A 2 -0.39 12.29 11.77
C SER A 2 0.08 12.24 10.31
N HIS A 3 -0.26 11.20 9.53
CA HIS A 3 0.30 11.00 8.19
C HIS A 3 -0.66 11.21 7.02
N LEU A 4 -1.96 10.96 7.22
CA LEU A 4 -2.94 10.92 6.13
C LEU A 4 -3.87 12.14 6.07
N ASN A 5 -4.00 12.91 7.16
CA ASN A 5 -4.84 14.11 7.15
C ASN A 5 -4.26 15.15 6.18
N GLY A 6 -5.08 15.66 5.26
CA GLY A 6 -4.71 16.62 4.24
C GLY A 6 -4.07 16.02 2.98
N GLN A 7 -3.74 14.73 2.97
CA GLN A 7 -3.22 14.06 1.76
C GLN A 7 -4.30 14.00 0.69
N LYS A 8 -3.92 14.14 -0.58
CA LYS A 8 -4.84 14.01 -1.70
C LYS A 8 -5.04 12.55 -2.08
N LEU A 9 -6.29 12.19 -2.35
CA LEU A 9 -6.71 10.92 -2.94
C LEU A 9 -7.86 11.21 -3.91
N HIS A 10 -7.76 10.71 -5.14
CA HIS A 10 -8.72 10.97 -6.21
C HIS A 10 -9.00 12.47 -6.42
N GLY A 11 -7.95 13.29 -6.37
CA GLY A 11 -8.00 14.75 -6.54
C GLY A 11 -8.49 15.53 -5.33
N LYS A 12 -8.91 14.86 -4.24
CA LYS A 12 -9.52 15.52 -3.07
C LYS A 12 -8.66 15.33 -1.80
N PRO A 13 -8.44 16.38 -1.00
CA PRO A 13 -7.76 16.24 0.29
C PRO A 13 -8.64 15.47 1.27
N ILE A 14 -8.07 14.44 1.91
CA ILE A 14 -8.74 13.64 2.94
C ILE A 14 -8.74 14.43 4.26
N ARG A 15 -9.89 14.48 4.94
CA ARG A 15 -10.00 15.03 6.30
C ARG A 15 -10.15 13.90 7.31
N ILE A 16 -9.26 13.84 8.30
CA ILE A 16 -9.25 12.80 9.34
C ILE A 16 -9.32 13.44 10.72
N THR A 17 -10.31 13.02 11.51
CA THR A 17 -10.50 13.43 12.91
C THR A 17 -10.73 12.20 13.77
N LEU A 18 -10.50 12.31 15.09
CA LEU A 18 -10.94 11.27 16.01
C LEU A 18 -12.46 11.14 15.97
N SER A 19 -12.94 9.90 15.83
CA SER A 19 -14.37 9.62 15.92
C SER A 19 -14.87 9.86 17.34
N LYS A 20 -16.11 10.32 17.46
CA LYS A 20 -16.84 10.36 18.74
C LYS A 20 -17.48 9.00 19.10
N HIS A 21 -17.52 8.07 18.14
CA HIS A 21 -18.06 6.72 18.32
C HIS A 21 -16.92 5.75 18.63
N GLN A 22 -17.13 4.89 19.62
CA GLN A 22 -16.12 3.91 20.06
C GLN A 22 -16.00 2.72 19.10
N THR A 23 -17.11 2.27 18.52
CA THR A 23 -17.18 1.10 17.63
C THR A 23 -18.10 1.36 16.45
N VAL A 24 -17.89 0.60 15.36
CA VAL A 24 -18.81 0.53 14.22
C VAL A 24 -19.68 -0.70 14.41
N GLN A 25 -21.00 -0.53 14.30
CA GLN A 25 -21.94 -1.67 14.36
C GLN A 25 -22.00 -2.35 13.01
N LEU A 26 -21.87 -3.68 13.01
CA LEU A 26 -22.04 -4.47 11.81
C LEU A 26 -23.54 -4.65 11.49
N PRO A 27 -23.92 -4.66 10.20
CA PRO A 27 -25.26 -5.03 9.77
C PRO A 27 -25.63 -6.42 10.30
N ARG A 28 -26.92 -6.63 10.57
CA ARG A 28 -27.41 -7.96 10.96
C ARG A 28 -27.38 -8.88 9.74
N GLU A 29 -27.20 -10.18 9.99
CA GLU A 29 -27.34 -11.19 8.94
C GLU A 29 -28.70 -11.04 8.22
N GLY A 30 -28.68 -11.01 6.90
CA GLY A 30 -29.87 -10.83 6.07
C GLY A 30 -30.30 -9.37 5.81
N GLN A 31 -29.62 -8.38 6.37
CA GLN A 31 -29.78 -6.98 5.93
C GLN A 31 -28.82 -6.64 4.79
N GLU A 32 -29.34 -6.00 3.73
CA GLU A 32 -28.51 -5.43 2.67
C GLU A 32 -27.68 -4.26 3.23
N ASP A 33 -26.35 -4.39 3.24
CA ASP A 33 -25.44 -3.32 3.69
C ASP A 33 -24.93 -2.41 2.55
N GLN A 34 -25.29 -2.73 1.30
CA GLN A 34 -24.81 -2.08 0.08
C GLN A 34 -23.27 -2.12 -0.09
N GLY A 35 -22.55 -2.93 0.69
CA GLY A 35 -21.09 -3.00 0.70
C GLY A 35 -20.43 -1.83 1.44
N LEU A 36 -21.18 -1.06 2.23
CA LEU A 36 -20.70 0.13 2.92
C LEU A 36 -20.04 -0.18 4.27
N THR A 37 -20.31 -1.37 4.84
CA THR A 37 -19.68 -1.81 6.09
C THR A 37 -18.97 -3.14 5.91
N LYS A 38 -17.69 -3.20 6.26
CA LYS A 38 -16.88 -4.41 6.11
C LYS A 38 -16.06 -4.69 7.37
N ASP A 39 -16.14 -5.93 7.85
CA ASP A 39 -15.27 -6.40 8.93
C ASP A 39 -13.95 -6.95 8.38
N TYR A 40 -12.84 -6.37 8.84
CA TYR A 40 -11.49 -6.83 8.54
C TYR A 40 -10.75 -7.36 9.78
N GLY A 41 -11.38 -7.47 10.96
CA GLY A 41 -10.73 -7.84 12.22
C GLY A 41 -9.88 -9.12 12.11
N ASN A 42 -10.35 -10.11 11.36
CA ASN A 42 -9.68 -11.38 11.15
C ASN A 42 -8.81 -11.45 9.89
N SER A 43 -8.68 -10.36 9.13
CA SER A 43 -7.93 -10.33 7.87
C SER A 43 -6.52 -10.92 8.01
N PRO A 44 -6.13 -11.92 7.19
CA PRO A 44 -4.77 -12.48 7.22
C PRO A 44 -3.72 -11.47 6.74
N LEU A 45 -4.15 -10.39 6.07
CA LEU A 45 -3.29 -9.39 5.47
C LEU A 45 -2.88 -8.26 6.44
N HIS A 46 -3.36 -8.27 7.68
CA HIS A 46 -2.96 -7.28 8.67
C HIS A 46 -1.46 -7.36 8.99
N ARG A 47 -0.73 -6.29 8.66
CA ARG A 47 0.73 -6.19 8.83
C ARG A 47 1.19 -5.99 10.27
N PHE A 48 0.29 -5.62 11.17
CA PHE A 48 0.60 -5.20 12.54
C PHE A 48 0.01 -6.12 13.63
N LYS A 49 -0.33 -7.38 13.29
CA LYS A 49 -0.88 -8.35 14.26
C LYS A 49 0.14 -8.86 15.28
N LYS A 50 1.41 -9.00 14.89
CA LYS A 50 2.46 -9.61 15.73
C LYS A 50 3.22 -8.53 16.52
N PRO A 51 3.12 -8.49 17.86
CA PRO A 51 3.92 -7.58 18.68
C PRO A 51 5.42 -7.74 18.39
N GLY A 52 6.16 -6.63 18.37
CA GLY A 52 7.61 -6.65 18.09
C GLY A 52 7.99 -6.91 16.63
N SER A 53 7.03 -7.06 15.71
CA SER A 53 7.32 -7.19 14.28
C SER A 53 8.07 -5.95 13.74
N LYS A 54 9.08 -6.19 12.89
CA LYS A 54 9.81 -5.12 12.17
C LYS A 54 8.88 -4.22 11.36
N ASN A 55 7.67 -4.67 11.03
CA ASN A 55 6.68 -3.85 10.33
C ASN A 55 6.39 -2.53 11.06
N PHE A 56 6.36 -2.52 12.39
CA PHE A 56 6.12 -1.31 13.19
C PHE A 56 7.23 -0.26 13.03
N GLN A 57 8.46 -0.68 12.72
CA GLN A 57 9.59 0.21 12.46
C GLN A 57 9.58 0.77 11.04
N ASN A 58 8.76 0.20 10.14
CA ASN A 58 8.68 0.54 8.72
C ASN A 58 7.37 1.25 8.36
N ILE A 59 6.79 1.99 9.32
CA ILE A 59 5.65 2.88 9.07
C ILE A 59 6.21 4.27 8.75
N PHE A 60 6.11 4.68 7.49
CA PHE A 60 6.62 5.95 7.01
C PHE A 60 5.49 6.85 6.50
N PRO A 61 5.65 8.19 6.57
CA PRO A 61 4.69 9.11 5.97
C PRO A 61 4.59 8.88 4.45
N PRO A 62 3.47 9.25 3.81
CA PRO A 62 3.33 9.25 2.36
C PRO A 62 4.48 10.00 1.68
N SER A 63 5.06 9.37 0.68
CA SER A 63 6.12 9.92 -0.16
C SER A 63 5.94 9.41 -1.59
N ALA A 64 6.55 10.08 -2.57
CA ALA A 64 6.50 9.63 -3.96
C ALA A 64 7.28 8.32 -4.19
N THR A 65 8.15 7.92 -3.26
CA THR A 65 8.95 6.70 -3.36
C THR A 65 8.34 5.57 -2.54
N LEU A 66 8.10 4.44 -3.21
CA LEU A 66 7.59 3.22 -2.62
C LEU A 66 8.70 2.18 -2.48
N HIS A 67 8.65 1.44 -1.38
CA HIS A 67 9.42 0.23 -1.14
C HIS A 67 8.56 -0.98 -1.49
N LEU A 68 9.08 -1.81 -2.39
CA LEU A 68 8.49 -3.05 -2.85
C LEU A 68 9.21 -4.23 -2.19
N SER A 69 8.46 -5.24 -1.77
CA SER A 69 9.04 -6.50 -1.28
C SER A 69 8.19 -7.71 -1.64
N ASN A 70 8.76 -8.90 -1.43
CA ASN A 70 8.17 -10.18 -1.81
C ASN A 70 8.05 -10.35 -3.33
N ILE A 71 9.02 -9.80 -4.07
CA ILE A 71 9.11 -9.94 -5.53
C ILE A 71 9.72 -11.32 -5.84
N PRO A 72 9.08 -12.17 -6.67
CA PRO A 72 9.64 -13.46 -7.06
C PRO A 72 10.80 -13.28 -8.06
N PRO A 73 11.74 -14.25 -8.17
CA PRO A 73 12.90 -14.12 -9.05
C PRO A 73 12.57 -14.01 -10.55
N SER A 74 11.40 -14.47 -10.96
CA SER A 74 10.90 -14.41 -12.34
C SER A 74 10.51 -13.00 -12.78
N ILE A 75 10.21 -12.10 -11.84
CA ILE A 75 9.78 -10.73 -12.13
C ILE A 75 10.99 -9.80 -12.30
N ILE A 76 11.02 -9.10 -13.43
CA ILE A 76 12.08 -8.15 -13.77
C ILE A 76 11.62 -6.70 -13.58
N GLU A 77 12.55 -5.77 -13.82
CA GLU A 77 12.31 -4.33 -13.65
C GLU A 77 11.19 -3.82 -14.56
N ASP A 78 11.20 -4.25 -15.82
CA ASP A 78 10.21 -3.81 -16.81
C ASP A 78 8.79 -4.28 -16.46
N ASP A 79 8.64 -5.48 -15.89
CA ASP A 79 7.33 -5.98 -15.43
C ASP A 79 6.74 -5.07 -14.33
N LEU A 80 7.57 -4.67 -13.36
CA LEU A 80 7.14 -3.79 -12.27
C LEU A 80 6.89 -2.37 -12.77
N LYS A 81 7.74 -1.83 -13.64
CA LYS A 81 7.50 -0.52 -14.26
C LYS A 81 6.19 -0.52 -15.05
N LEU A 82 5.94 -1.57 -15.81
CA LEU A 82 4.71 -1.74 -16.58
C LEU A 82 3.49 -1.86 -15.66
N LEU A 83 3.56 -2.68 -14.61
CA LEU A 83 2.48 -2.84 -13.63
C LEU A 83 2.09 -1.52 -12.96
N PHE A 84 3.09 -0.72 -12.53
CA PHE A 84 2.81 0.57 -11.90
C PHE A 84 2.32 1.62 -12.90
N SER A 85 2.78 1.55 -14.15
CA SER A 85 2.37 2.48 -15.22
C SER A 85 0.96 2.19 -15.73
N SER A 86 0.60 0.92 -15.89
CA SER A 86 -0.74 0.50 -16.33
C SER A 86 -1.82 0.84 -15.30
N ASN A 87 -1.43 0.93 -14.03
CA ASN A 87 -2.31 1.35 -12.93
C ASN A 87 -2.32 2.88 -12.73
N GLY A 88 -2.10 3.65 -13.80
CA GLY A 88 -2.25 5.11 -13.83
C GLY A 88 -1.12 5.91 -13.18
N GLY A 89 -0.04 5.26 -12.73
CA GLY A 89 1.11 5.93 -12.13
C GLY A 89 2.17 6.32 -13.16
N MET A 90 2.87 7.44 -12.96
CA MET A 90 4.03 7.78 -13.77
C MET A 90 5.31 7.34 -13.07
N VAL A 91 5.97 6.28 -13.57
CA VAL A 91 7.24 5.83 -12.97
C VAL A 91 8.38 6.78 -13.35
N LYS A 92 9.00 7.41 -12.35
CA LYS A 92 10.14 8.34 -12.48
C LYS A 92 11.49 7.70 -12.20
N GLY A 93 11.50 6.64 -11.41
CA GLY A 93 12.72 5.95 -11.02
C GLY A 93 12.42 4.55 -10.53
N PHE A 94 13.39 3.65 -10.71
CA PHE A 94 13.31 2.29 -10.21
C PHE A 94 14.72 1.81 -9.84
N LYS A 95 14.82 1.01 -8.77
CA LYS A 95 16.08 0.40 -8.36
C LYS A 95 15.84 -0.88 -7.56
N PHE A 96 16.30 -2.02 -8.07
CA PHE A 96 16.44 -3.23 -7.28
C PHE A 96 17.50 -3.08 -6.17
N PHE A 97 17.31 -3.76 -5.05
CA PHE A 97 18.35 -3.88 -4.05
C PHE A 97 19.41 -4.89 -4.51
N GLN A 98 20.65 -4.45 -4.64
CA GLN A 98 21.75 -5.25 -5.21
C GLN A 98 21.96 -6.59 -4.52
N ARG A 99 21.75 -6.64 -3.20
CA ARG A 99 21.93 -7.87 -2.39
C ARG A 99 20.68 -8.74 -2.31
N ASP A 100 19.51 -8.19 -2.65
CA ASP A 100 18.23 -8.89 -2.53
C ASP A 100 17.24 -8.40 -3.59
N ARG A 101 17.18 -9.11 -4.72
CA ARG A 101 16.23 -8.79 -5.80
C ARG A 101 14.77 -9.10 -5.42
N LYS A 102 14.49 -9.58 -4.20
CA LYS A 102 13.11 -9.66 -3.67
C LYS A 102 12.59 -8.30 -3.22
N MET A 103 13.43 -7.26 -3.23
CA MET A 103 13.10 -5.90 -2.84
C MET A 103 13.57 -4.87 -3.86
N ALA A 104 12.78 -3.79 -3.99
CA ALA A 104 13.09 -2.68 -4.88
C ALA A 104 12.54 -1.36 -4.32
N LEU A 105 13.07 -0.26 -4.84
CA LEU A 105 12.44 1.05 -4.76
C LEU A 105 11.84 1.40 -6.11
N ILE A 106 10.66 2.01 -6.08
CA ILE A 106 10.03 2.63 -7.25
C ILE A 106 9.56 4.03 -6.89
N GLN A 107 9.80 5.01 -7.75
CA GLN A 107 9.42 6.40 -7.53
C GLN A 107 8.33 6.79 -8.54
N MET A 108 7.22 7.30 -8.02
CA MET A 108 6.07 7.77 -8.80
C MET A 108 6.19 9.27 -9.12
N GLY A 109 5.30 9.80 -9.98
CA GLY A 109 5.30 11.19 -10.41
C GLY A 109 4.91 12.15 -9.29
N SER A 110 4.11 11.69 -8.34
CA SER A 110 3.64 12.48 -7.19
C SER A 110 3.38 11.61 -5.97
N VAL A 111 3.18 12.25 -4.81
CA VAL A 111 2.77 11.56 -3.57
C VAL A 111 1.37 10.96 -3.73
N GLU A 112 0.46 11.65 -4.43
CA GLU A 112 -0.89 11.18 -4.70
C GLU A 112 -0.88 9.89 -5.55
N GLU A 113 -0.09 9.86 -6.63
CA GLU A 113 0.10 8.64 -7.42
C GLU A 113 0.69 7.50 -6.58
N ALA A 114 1.67 7.77 -5.72
CA ALA A 114 2.23 6.74 -4.85
C ALA A 114 1.23 6.20 -3.83
N ILE A 115 0.34 7.05 -3.29
CA ILE A 115 -0.78 6.61 -2.45
C ILE A 115 -1.71 5.69 -3.25
N GLN A 116 -2.08 6.10 -4.47
CA GLN A 116 -2.96 5.31 -5.33
C GLN A 116 -2.35 3.95 -5.67
N SER A 117 -1.10 3.92 -6.15
CA SER A 117 -0.41 2.67 -6.46
C SER A 117 -0.27 1.76 -5.24
N LEU A 118 -0.08 2.31 -4.04
CA LEU A 118 -0.06 1.50 -2.82
C LEU A 118 -1.43 0.87 -2.54
N ILE A 119 -2.52 1.62 -2.70
CA ILE A 119 -3.88 1.11 -2.50
C ILE A 119 -4.18 -0.04 -3.48
N ASP A 120 -3.85 0.15 -4.76
CA ASP A 120 -4.26 -0.77 -5.82
C ASP A 120 -3.36 -2.01 -5.92
N LEU A 121 -2.05 -1.85 -5.68
CA LEU A 121 -1.07 -2.90 -5.93
C LEU A 121 -0.58 -3.61 -4.66
N HIS A 122 -0.96 -3.15 -3.46
CA HIS A 122 -0.67 -3.92 -2.26
C HIS A 122 -1.47 -5.23 -2.27
N ASN A 123 -0.77 -6.34 -2.08
CA ASN A 123 -1.29 -7.70 -2.19
C ASN A 123 -1.66 -8.13 -3.62
N HIS A 124 -1.15 -7.43 -4.64
CA HIS A 124 -1.25 -7.90 -6.02
C HIS A 124 -0.51 -9.24 -6.20
N ASP A 125 -1.13 -10.20 -6.88
CA ASP A 125 -0.54 -11.52 -7.14
C ASP A 125 0.49 -11.43 -8.28
N LEU A 126 1.74 -11.81 -7.98
CA LEU A 126 2.85 -11.87 -8.93
C LEU A 126 3.10 -13.30 -9.43
N GLY A 127 2.22 -14.25 -9.09
CA GLY A 127 2.38 -15.67 -9.37
C GLY A 127 3.21 -16.39 -8.30
N GLU A 128 3.27 -17.72 -8.39
CA GLU A 128 4.06 -18.57 -7.48
C GLU A 128 3.78 -18.32 -5.97
N ASN A 129 2.53 -18.00 -5.63
CA ASN A 129 2.10 -17.59 -4.27
C ASN A 129 2.81 -16.31 -3.74
N HIS A 130 3.46 -15.52 -4.58
CA HIS A 130 4.09 -14.26 -4.22
C HIS A 130 3.11 -13.10 -4.40
N HIS A 131 2.73 -12.48 -3.29
CA HIS A 131 1.90 -11.28 -3.30
C HIS A 131 2.76 -10.05 -3.01
N LEU A 132 2.67 -9.04 -3.87
CA LEU A 132 3.45 -7.81 -3.77
C LEU A 132 3.16 -7.06 -2.47
N ARG A 133 4.22 -6.66 -1.76
CA ARG A 133 4.10 -5.82 -0.57
C ARG A 133 4.60 -4.42 -0.86
N VAL A 134 3.73 -3.44 -0.67
CA VAL A 134 4.01 -2.03 -0.95
C VAL A 134 3.99 -1.25 0.37
N SER A 135 4.96 -0.37 0.53
CA SER A 135 5.10 0.56 1.66
C SER A 135 5.68 1.87 1.13
N PHE A 136 5.42 3.00 1.80
CA PHE A 136 6.22 4.20 1.55
C PHE A 136 7.68 3.98 1.95
N SER A 137 8.58 4.74 1.35
CA SER A 137 10.01 4.75 1.66
C SER A 137 10.47 6.15 2.07
N LYS A 138 11.44 6.20 2.99
CA LYS A 138 12.20 7.43 3.29
C LYS A 138 13.38 7.63 2.35
N SER A 139 13.80 6.56 1.66
CA SER A 139 14.93 6.61 0.73
C SER A 139 14.49 7.19 -0.61
N THR A 140 15.40 7.91 -1.25
CA THR A 140 15.27 8.36 -2.64
C THR A 140 16.01 7.38 -3.56
N ILE A 141 15.64 7.40 -4.84
CA ILE A 141 16.31 6.63 -5.91
C ILE A 141 17.43 7.48 -6.49
#